data_AF-A0AAW7EF67-F1
#
_entry.id   AF-A0AAW7EF67-F1
#
_cell.length_a   1.000
_cell.length_b   1.000
_cell.length_c   1.000
_cell.angle_alpha   90.00
_cell.angle_beta   90.00
_cell.angle_gamma   90.00
#
_symmetry.space_group_name_H-M   'P 1'
#
loop_
_entity.id
_entity.type
_entity.pdbx_description
1 polymer ?
#
loop_
_entity_poly.entity_id
_entity_poly.type
_entity_poly.pdbx_seq_one_letter_code
_entity_poly.pdbx_strand_id
1 'polypeptide(L)'
;MSKSASSHPHTAAPTWSGFIYQGHLALYHSIECVLNKMSFELQIDSIDDFSIIENGVAVSTHQVKALADDKRAAYREALEKAASTYMLCDKTTKRYFHTSARLDDASDFVGSNGNVVKFYTYDGLPYCYLQDVEEKTKSKIEKYLVSEELPCSDFLVNLKFEALQSHIAAQVIYIHACNQDGLMSAAQAAFTQTLKSEKIVELLSLTATHEDDIVYKMFQARMAVCKSLYGYTNTMEKTADRTVIQKVANVYDQIKELGDTPFIWLWKSLCFGSSTMVVSENSVYDYVDVIYDIDKAPLSEQKPPYYRCSAGDFYLPTAISADNARREHRFAEDLIEQLKSDPELIDILVEYQWLIAARANIFSPAERFCAATGASRDAVEDEFSLMGKDRNKITKAFDAKIISKEEARVKLND
;
A
#
# COMPACT_ATOMS: atom_id res chain seq x y z
N MET A 1 -54.22 21.03 27.80
CA MET A 1 -53.30 21.43 26.72
C MET A 1 -52.53 20.20 26.25
N SER A 2 -53.00 19.53 25.20
CA SER A 2 -52.29 18.42 24.57
C SER A 2 -51.17 18.99 23.71
N LYS A 3 -49.91 18.70 24.07
CA LYS A 3 -48.79 18.90 23.15
C LYS A 3 -48.98 17.90 22.01
N SER A 4 -49.36 18.40 20.84
CA SER A 4 -49.22 17.67 19.58
C SER A 4 -47.74 17.38 19.40
N ALA A 5 -47.32 16.12 19.61
CA ALA A 5 -46.04 15.66 19.13
C ALA A 5 -46.05 15.84 17.61
N SER A 6 -45.20 16.73 17.09
CA SER A 6 -45.01 16.87 15.65
C SER A 6 -44.53 15.53 15.10
N SER A 7 -45.35 14.84 14.33
CA SER A 7 -44.92 13.64 13.61
C SER A 7 -43.91 14.07 12.55
N HIS A 8 -42.64 13.73 12.75
CA HIS A 8 -41.64 13.92 11.72
C HIS A 8 -42.00 13.07 10.47
N PRO A 9 -41.62 13.50 9.25
CA PRO A 9 -41.83 12.72 8.04
C PRO A 9 -41.18 11.32 8.12
N HIS A 10 -41.75 10.36 7.39
CA HIS A 10 -41.14 9.04 7.23
C HIS A 10 -39.75 9.15 6.58
N THR A 11 -38.80 8.35 7.07
CA THR A 11 -37.43 8.29 6.54
C THR A 11 -37.05 6.85 6.19
N ALA A 12 -36.35 6.68 5.07
CA ALA A 12 -35.78 5.41 4.64
C ALA A 12 -34.36 5.16 5.20
N ALA A 13 -33.81 6.10 5.98
CA ALA A 13 -32.43 6.02 6.50
C ALA A 13 -32.14 4.71 7.27
N PRO A 14 -33.03 4.17 8.13
CA PRO A 14 -32.78 2.89 8.79
C PRO A 14 -32.67 1.71 7.81
N THR A 15 -33.51 1.69 6.77
CA THR A 15 -33.46 0.66 5.72
C THR A 15 -32.17 0.76 4.92
N TRP A 16 -31.81 1.98 4.49
CA TRP A 16 -30.61 2.19 3.68
C TRP A 16 -29.32 1.87 4.44
N SER A 17 -29.21 2.33 5.69
CA SER A 17 -28.08 1.99 6.57
C SER A 17 -27.99 0.49 6.86
N GLY A 18 -29.12 -0.19 7.00
CA GLY A 18 -29.17 -1.66 7.13
C GLY A 18 -28.55 -2.38 5.93
N PHE A 19 -28.89 -1.96 4.70
CA PHE A 19 -28.31 -2.54 3.48
C PHE A 19 -26.81 -2.28 3.35
N ILE A 20 -26.36 -1.06 3.66
CA ILE A 20 -24.92 -0.73 3.66
C ILE A 20 -24.18 -1.60 4.68
N TYR A 21 -24.72 -1.73 5.90
CA TYR A 21 -24.14 -2.53 6.97
C TYR A 21 -24.02 -4.01 6.58
N GLN A 22 -25.09 -4.59 6.00
CA GLN A 22 -25.07 -5.95 5.48
C GLN A 22 -23.99 -6.15 4.41
N GLY A 23 -23.88 -5.22 3.45
CA GLY A 23 -22.85 -5.27 2.41
C GLY A 23 -21.42 -5.21 2.97
N HIS A 24 -21.16 -4.34 3.95
CA HIS A 24 -19.85 -4.23 4.59
C HIS A 24 -19.50 -5.50 5.38
N LEU A 25 -20.46 -6.09 6.09
CA LEU A 25 -20.24 -7.36 6.79
C LEU A 25 -19.99 -8.54 5.85
N ALA A 26 -20.68 -8.57 4.71
CA ALA A 26 -20.42 -9.54 3.66
C ALA A 26 -18.97 -9.41 3.14
N LEU A 27 -18.48 -8.19 2.91
CA LEU A 27 -17.08 -7.95 2.54
C LEU A 27 -16.11 -8.37 3.65
N TYR A 28 -16.36 -7.95 4.89
CA TYR A 28 -15.53 -8.30 6.04
C TYR A 28 -15.32 -9.81 6.13
N HIS A 29 -16.39 -10.59 6.06
CA HIS A 29 -16.31 -12.05 6.15
C HIS A 29 -15.72 -12.67 4.88
N SER A 30 -16.01 -12.13 3.70
CA SER A 30 -15.43 -12.60 2.46
C SER A 30 -13.90 -12.44 2.43
N ILE A 31 -13.38 -11.32 2.94
CA ILE A 31 -11.93 -11.11 3.07
C ILE A 31 -11.33 -12.08 4.09
N GLU A 32 -12.04 -12.38 5.18
CA GLU A 32 -11.64 -13.44 6.13
C GLU A 32 -11.54 -14.81 5.45
N CYS A 33 -12.51 -15.17 4.60
CA CYS A 33 -12.45 -16.42 3.83
C CYS A 33 -11.25 -16.44 2.88
N VAL A 34 -10.98 -15.34 2.17
CA VAL A 34 -9.83 -15.21 1.27
C VAL A 34 -8.49 -15.31 2.03
N LEU A 35 -8.37 -14.67 3.20
CA LEU A 35 -7.21 -14.79 4.10
C LEU A 35 -6.94 -16.24 4.49
N ASN A 36 -8.00 -17.03 4.69
CA ASN A 36 -7.94 -18.46 4.97
C ASN A 36 -7.81 -19.33 3.70
N LYS A 37 -7.47 -18.72 2.55
CA LYS A 37 -7.24 -19.39 1.26
C LYS A 37 -8.43 -20.21 0.76
N MET A 38 -9.64 -19.77 1.10
CA MET A 38 -10.88 -20.40 0.65
C MET A 38 -11.27 -19.92 -0.76
N SER A 39 -11.73 -20.85 -1.61
CA SER A 39 -12.42 -20.53 -2.88
C SER A 39 -13.93 -20.67 -2.66
N PHE A 40 -14.69 -19.64 -3.00
CA PHE A 40 -16.11 -19.58 -2.67
C PHE A 40 -16.89 -18.66 -3.61
N GLU A 41 -18.22 -18.76 -3.52
CA GLU A 41 -19.16 -17.82 -4.10
C GLU A 41 -19.90 -17.09 -2.97
N LEU A 42 -19.82 -15.76 -2.94
CA LEU A 42 -20.62 -14.91 -2.09
C LEU A 42 -22.00 -14.74 -2.71
N GLN A 43 -23.02 -15.12 -1.98
CA GLN A 43 -24.42 -14.85 -2.33
C GLN A 43 -24.96 -13.77 -1.40
N ILE A 44 -25.68 -12.80 -1.97
CA ILE A 44 -26.23 -11.64 -1.25
C ILE A 44 -27.75 -11.67 -1.34
N ASP A 45 -28.41 -11.43 -0.21
CA ASP A 45 -29.86 -11.22 -0.12
C ASP A 45 -30.71 -12.38 -0.69
N SER A 46 -30.35 -13.63 -0.35
CA SER A 46 -31.04 -14.83 -0.83
C SER A 46 -31.20 -15.91 0.24
N ILE A 47 -30.30 -16.91 0.34
CA ILE A 47 -30.39 -17.99 1.35
C ILE A 47 -30.52 -17.43 2.76
N ASP A 48 -29.76 -16.38 3.03
CA ASP A 48 -29.89 -15.48 4.18
C ASP A 48 -29.50 -14.06 3.70
N ASP A 49 -29.29 -13.12 4.61
CA ASP A 49 -28.85 -11.76 4.25
C ASP A 49 -27.53 -11.80 3.45
N PHE A 50 -26.61 -12.71 3.79
CA PHE A 50 -25.59 -13.21 2.85
C PHE A 50 -25.15 -14.64 3.19
N SER A 51 -24.49 -15.32 2.27
CA SER A 51 -23.99 -16.69 2.45
C SER A 51 -22.70 -16.94 1.67
N ILE A 52 -21.84 -17.79 2.22
CA ILE A 52 -20.63 -18.28 1.56
C ILE A 52 -20.91 -19.69 1.04
N ILE A 53 -20.77 -19.89 -0.27
CA ILE A 53 -21.06 -21.14 -0.96
C ILE A 53 -19.75 -21.73 -1.49
N GLU A 54 -19.49 -23.00 -1.19
CA GLU A 54 -18.36 -23.74 -1.73
C GLU A 54 -18.88 -25.04 -2.35
N ASN A 55 -18.53 -25.30 -3.62
CA ASN A 55 -18.95 -26.49 -4.35
C ASN A 55 -20.49 -26.75 -4.31
N GLY A 56 -21.29 -25.68 -4.35
CA GLY A 56 -22.75 -25.75 -4.31
C GLY A 56 -23.36 -25.97 -2.92
N VAL A 57 -22.56 -25.96 -1.85
CA VAL A 57 -23.01 -26.08 -0.46
C VAL A 57 -22.77 -24.77 0.28
N ALA A 58 -23.76 -24.28 1.02
CA ALA A 58 -23.60 -23.13 1.90
C ALA A 58 -22.74 -23.55 3.12
N VAL A 59 -21.46 -23.18 3.12
CA VAL A 59 -20.55 -23.46 4.24
C VAL A 59 -20.87 -22.57 5.44
N SER A 60 -21.38 -21.37 5.19
CA SER A 60 -21.91 -20.48 6.20
C SER A 60 -23.05 -19.61 5.70
N THR A 61 -24.06 -19.42 6.55
CA THR A 61 -25.16 -18.47 6.35
C THR A 61 -25.09 -17.38 7.40
N HIS A 62 -25.46 -16.15 7.01
CA HIS A 62 -25.26 -14.96 7.82
C HIS A 62 -26.52 -14.10 7.84
N GLN A 63 -27.18 -14.06 9.00
CA GLN A 63 -28.31 -13.18 9.27
C GLN A 63 -27.82 -11.91 9.96
N VAL A 64 -28.14 -10.75 9.40
CA VAL A 64 -27.70 -9.42 9.82
C VAL A 64 -28.87 -8.61 10.36
N LYS A 65 -28.70 -7.98 11.53
CA LYS A 65 -29.69 -7.07 12.09
C LYS A 65 -29.02 -5.79 12.60
N ALA A 66 -29.41 -4.67 11.99
CA ALA A 66 -28.99 -3.33 12.35
C ALA A 66 -30.05 -2.62 13.22
N LEU A 67 -30.34 -3.19 14.39
CA LEU A 67 -31.34 -2.64 15.33
C LEU A 67 -30.65 -1.89 16.48
N ALA A 68 -31.33 -0.90 17.03
CA ALA A 68 -30.87 -0.14 18.20
C ALA A 68 -31.20 -0.82 19.55
N ASP A 69 -31.82 -2.00 19.52
CA ASP A 69 -32.25 -2.73 20.72
C ASP A 69 -31.10 -3.56 21.32
N ASP A 70 -30.92 -3.48 22.63
CA ASP A 70 -29.89 -4.20 23.38
C ASP A 70 -30.41 -5.51 24.02
N LYS A 71 -31.69 -5.83 23.84
CA LYS A 71 -32.32 -7.05 24.37
C LYS A 71 -32.33 -8.15 23.34
N ARG A 72 -31.72 -9.30 23.65
CA ARG A 72 -31.76 -10.51 22.81
C ARG A 72 -33.19 -10.90 22.41
N ALA A 73 -34.15 -10.71 23.30
CA ALA A 73 -35.56 -11.04 23.05
C ALA A 73 -36.14 -10.33 21.80
N ALA A 74 -35.68 -9.11 21.50
CA ALA A 74 -36.11 -8.36 20.31
C ALA A 74 -35.67 -9.02 19.00
N TYR A 75 -34.67 -9.91 19.04
CA TYR A 75 -34.10 -10.60 17.87
C TYR A 75 -34.62 -12.03 17.71
N ARG A 76 -35.56 -12.48 18.56
CA ARG A 76 -35.99 -13.89 18.61
C ARG A 76 -36.47 -14.43 17.26
N GLU A 77 -37.28 -13.65 16.55
CA GLU A 77 -37.79 -14.04 15.24
C GLU A 77 -36.68 -14.19 14.20
N ALA A 78 -35.74 -13.25 14.18
CA ALA A 78 -34.58 -13.31 13.28
C ALA A 78 -33.63 -14.47 13.62
N LEU A 79 -33.47 -14.80 14.91
CA LEU A 79 -32.67 -15.94 15.36
C LEU A 79 -33.31 -17.29 14.95
N GLU A 80 -34.63 -17.44 15.09
CA GLU A 80 -35.35 -18.62 14.59
C GLU A 80 -35.27 -18.71 13.06
N LYS A 81 -35.39 -17.57 12.35
CA LYS A 81 -35.21 -17.52 10.89
C LYS A 81 -33.83 -18.06 10.51
N ALA A 82 -32.75 -17.53 11.10
CA ALA A 82 -31.38 -17.98 10.86
C ALA A 82 -31.18 -19.48 11.16
N ALA A 83 -31.80 -20.00 12.21
CA ALA A 83 -31.75 -21.42 12.55
C ALA A 83 -32.49 -22.29 11.52
N SER A 84 -33.62 -21.79 11.00
CA SER A 84 -34.49 -22.47 10.04
C SER A 84 -33.99 -22.48 8.60
N THR A 85 -32.98 -21.65 8.27
CA THR A 85 -32.35 -21.62 6.94
C THR A 85 -31.82 -23.00 6.55
N TYR A 86 -32.30 -23.50 5.41
CA TYR A 86 -32.07 -24.87 4.94
C TYR A 86 -31.58 -24.98 3.49
N MET A 87 -31.81 -23.95 2.66
CA MET A 87 -31.42 -23.98 1.25
C MET A 87 -29.89 -24.08 1.11
N LEU A 88 -29.42 -25.06 0.34
CA LEU A 88 -28.00 -25.44 0.20
C LEU A 88 -27.26 -25.76 1.51
N CYS A 89 -27.97 -25.85 2.64
CA CYS A 89 -27.36 -26.11 3.93
C CYS A 89 -27.27 -27.61 4.20
N ASP A 90 -26.22 -28.02 4.90
CA ASP A 90 -26.07 -29.36 5.46
C ASP A 90 -25.77 -29.33 6.97
N LYS A 91 -25.35 -30.46 7.53
CA LYS A 91 -25.02 -30.60 8.95
C LYS A 91 -23.75 -29.84 9.37
N THR A 92 -22.91 -29.47 8.41
CA THR A 92 -21.64 -28.78 8.62
C THR A 92 -21.77 -27.26 8.44
N THR A 93 -22.84 -26.80 7.79
CA THR A 93 -23.15 -25.37 7.61
C THR A 93 -23.14 -24.62 8.94
N LYS A 94 -22.28 -23.62 9.02
CA LYS A 94 -22.21 -22.69 10.16
C LYS A 94 -23.29 -21.61 9.99
N ARG A 95 -24.01 -21.30 11.06
CA ARG A 95 -25.06 -20.26 11.04
C ARG A 95 -24.62 -19.12 11.93
N TYR A 96 -24.48 -17.94 11.35
CA TYR A 96 -24.02 -16.76 12.05
C TYR A 96 -25.10 -15.69 12.14
N PHE A 97 -25.12 -15.01 13.28
CA PHE A 97 -25.97 -13.87 13.54
C PHE A 97 -25.11 -12.64 13.82
N HIS A 98 -25.36 -11.57 13.08
CA HIS A 98 -24.64 -10.31 13.16
C HIS A 98 -25.56 -9.24 13.73
N THR A 99 -25.09 -8.52 14.75
CA THR A 99 -25.84 -7.44 15.40
C THR A 99 -25.03 -6.15 15.41
N SER A 100 -25.71 -5.01 15.25
CA SER A 100 -25.13 -3.67 15.40
C SER A 100 -25.11 -3.16 16.84
N ALA A 101 -25.65 -3.91 17.78
CA ALA A 101 -25.77 -3.53 19.18
C ALA A 101 -25.17 -4.59 20.10
N ARG A 102 -24.60 -4.12 21.22
CA ARG A 102 -24.17 -5.00 22.30
C ARG A 102 -25.41 -5.52 23.03
N LEU A 103 -25.67 -6.81 22.91
CA LEU A 103 -26.82 -7.45 23.56
C LEU A 103 -26.54 -7.80 25.02
N ASP A 104 -27.62 -7.93 25.79
CA ASP A 104 -27.62 -8.46 27.16
C ASP A 104 -27.21 -9.93 27.24
N ASP A 105 -27.44 -10.70 26.19
CA ASP A 105 -27.02 -12.10 26.03
C ASP A 105 -26.63 -12.40 24.58
N ALA A 106 -25.38 -12.86 24.40
CA ALA A 106 -24.81 -13.25 23.11
C ALA A 106 -24.37 -14.73 23.07
N SER A 107 -24.94 -15.57 23.94
CA SER A 107 -24.72 -17.02 23.90
C SER A 107 -25.34 -17.65 22.65
N ASP A 108 -24.83 -18.81 22.22
CA ASP A 108 -25.37 -19.53 21.07
C ASP A 108 -26.90 -19.75 21.20
N PHE A 109 -27.62 -19.56 20.09
CA PHE A 109 -29.06 -19.81 20.02
C PHE A 109 -29.32 -21.21 19.48
N VAL A 110 -30.20 -21.97 20.13
CA VAL A 110 -30.68 -23.26 19.60
C VAL A 110 -32.09 -23.06 19.09
N GLY A 111 -32.27 -23.16 17.77
CA GLY A 111 -33.57 -23.03 17.14
C GLY A 111 -34.49 -24.21 17.44
N SER A 112 -35.78 -24.02 17.15
CA SER A 112 -36.80 -25.06 17.29
C SER A 112 -36.51 -26.36 16.50
N ASN A 113 -35.71 -26.27 15.44
CA ASN A 113 -35.25 -27.40 14.63
C ASN A 113 -33.94 -28.05 15.13
N GLY A 114 -33.40 -27.58 16.26
CA GLY A 114 -32.15 -28.08 16.86
C GLY A 114 -30.87 -27.51 16.24
N ASN A 115 -30.95 -26.67 15.22
CA ASN A 115 -29.77 -26.01 14.65
C ASN A 115 -29.27 -24.91 15.59
N VAL A 116 -27.94 -24.79 15.66
CA VAL A 116 -27.27 -23.78 16.47
C VAL A 116 -26.90 -22.57 15.62
N VAL A 117 -27.27 -21.38 16.08
CA VAL A 117 -26.88 -20.09 15.52
C VAL A 117 -25.90 -19.41 16.46
N LYS A 118 -24.74 -19.01 15.95
CA LYS A 118 -23.67 -18.37 16.72
C LYS A 118 -23.66 -16.87 16.47
N PHE A 119 -23.42 -16.08 17.51
CA PHE A 119 -23.14 -14.67 17.32
C PHE A 119 -21.75 -14.49 16.69
N TYR A 120 -21.69 -13.75 15.59
CA TYR A 120 -20.44 -13.52 14.88
C TYR A 120 -19.52 -12.61 15.69
N THR A 121 -18.23 -12.93 15.74
CA THR A 121 -17.25 -12.19 16.54
C THR A 121 -16.32 -11.33 15.69
N TYR A 122 -16.11 -10.10 16.11
CA TYR A 122 -15.20 -9.12 15.50
C TYR A 122 -14.15 -8.75 16.53
N ASP A 123 -12.93 -9.29 16.36
CA ASP A 123 -11.83 -9.08 17.31
C ASP A 123 -12.22 -9.44 18.76
N GLY A 124 -12.98 -10.52 18.91
CA GLY A 124 -13.48 -11.03 20.20
C GLY A 124 -14.81 -10.45 20.68
N LEU A 125 -15.35 -9.42 20.02
CA LEU A 125 -16.65 -8.82 20.37
C LEU A 125 -17.78 -9.47 19.57
N PRO A 126 -18.90 -9.89 20.19
CA PRO A 126 -20.00 -10.57 19.49
C PRO A 126 -20.97 -9.60 18.76
N TYR A 127 -20.46 -8.43 18.37
CA TYR A 127 -21.21 -7.37 17.69
C TYR A 127 -20.24 -6.43 16.96
N CYS A 128 -20.75 -5.65 16.02
CA CYS A 128 -20.00 -4.59 15.34
C CYS A 128 -20.89 -3.35 15.24
N TYR A 129 -20.51 -2.20 15.81
CA TYR A 129 -21.34 -1.01 15.62
C TYR A 129 -21.40 -0.60 14.14
N LEU A 130 -22.51 0.03 13.75
CA LEU A 130 -22.70 0.57 12.40
C LEU A 130 -21.55 1.49 11.97
N GLN A 131 -21.08 2.33 12.89
CA GLN A 131 -19.99 3.28 12.65
C GLN A 131 -18.60 2.64 12.56
N ASP A 132 -18.43 1.41 13.08
CA ASP A 132 -17.13 0.74 13.15
C ASP A 132 -16.90 -0.21 11.97
N VAL A 133 -17.96 -0.60 11.25
CA VAL A 133 -17.91 -1.69 10.26
C VAL A 133 -16.96 -1.38 9.10
N GLU A 134 -16.89 -0.11 8.70
CA GLU A 134 -16.00 0.34 7.63
C GLU A 134 -14.53 0.18 8.04
N GLU A 135 -14.16 0.74 9.19
CA GLU A 135 -12.79 0.65 9.73
C GLU A 135 -12.37 -0.81 9.93
N LYS A 136 -13.26 -1.65 10.47
CA LYS A 136 -13.00 -3.09 10.63
C LYS A 136 -12.80 -3.81 9.30
N THR A 137 -13.54 -3.42 8.26
CA THR A 137 -13.38 -3.97 6.92
C THR A 137 -12.06 -3.52 6.30
N LYS A 138 -11.70 -2.24 6.42
CA LYS A 138 -10.40 -1.69 6.00
C LYS A 138 -9.24 -2.39 6.69
N SER A 139 -9.34 -2.65 8.00
CA SER A 139 -8.35 -3.43 8.73
C SER A 139 -8.21 -4.88 8.22
N LYS A 140 -9.28 -5.50 7.70
CA LYS A 140 -9.19 -6.81 7.03
C LYS A 140 -8.49 -6.72 5.68
N ILE A 141 -8.70 -5.65 4.92
CA ILE A 141 -7.98 -5.37 3.68
C ILE A 141 -6.49 -5.23 3.96
N GLU A 142 -6.10 -4.43 4.96
CA GLU A 142 -4.70 -4.28 5.39
C GLU A 142 -4.06 -5.62 5.73
N LYS A 143 -4.73 -6.45 6.54
CA LYS A 143 -4.26 -7.80 6.90
C LYS A 143 -4.02 -8.66 5.66
N TYR A 144 -4.94 -8.59 4.68
CA TYR A 144 -4.78 -9.30 3.41
C TYR A 144 -3.57 -8.80 2.62
N LEU A 145 -3.43 -7.47 2.46
CA LEU A 145 -2.32 -6.89 1.70
C LEU A 145 -0.97 -7.27 2.31
N VAL A 146 -0.84 -7.20 3.64
CA VAL A 146 0.37 -7.60 4.36
C VAL A 146 0.63 -9.10 4.18
N SER A 147 -0.38 -9.96 4.27
CA SER A 147 -0.19 -11.41 4.12
C SER A 147 0.21 -11.84 2.71
N GLU A 148 -0.19 -11.08 1.69
CA GLU A 148 0.17 -11.33 0.29
C GLU A 148 1.41 -10.55 -0.16
N GLU A 149 2.12 -9.89 0.76
CA GLU A 149 3.28 -9.03 0.45
C GLU A 149 2.96 -7.94 -0.60
N LEU A 150 1.73 -7.44 -0.59
CA LEU A 150 1.24 -6.39 -1.47
C LEU A 150 1.46 -5.01 -0.84
N PRO A 151 1.59 -3.95 -1.67
CA PRO A 151 1.71 -2.60 -1.15
C PRO A 151 0.49 -2.21 -0.32
N CYS A 152 0.75 -1.69 0.87
CA CYS A 152 -0.25 -1.31 1.86
C CYS A 152 -0.05 0.15 2.28
N SER A 153 -0.90 1.03 1.76
CA SER A 153 -0.99 2.45 2.14
C SER A 153 -2.44 2.79 2.42
N ASP A 154 -2.70 3.84 3.19
CA ASP A 154 -4.07 4.31 3.47
C ASP A 154 -4.85 4.60 2.19
N PHE A 155 -4.19 5.18 1.18
CA PHE A 155 -4.78 5.44 -0.13
C PHE A 155 -5.22 4.13 -0.81
N LEU A 156 -4.35 3.12 -0.86
CA LEU A 156 -4.66 1.83 -1.48
C LEU A 156 -5.74 1.06 -0.72
N VAL A 157 -5.71 1.09 0.62
CA VAL A 157 -6.74 0.47 1.46
C VAL A 157 -8.10 1.09 1.16
N ASN A 158 -8.17 2.43 1.12
CA ASN A 158 -9.40 3.15 0.76
C ASN A 158 -9.85 2.83 -0.66
N LEU A 159 -8.95 2.88 -1.65
CA LEU A 159 -9.28 2.57 -3.04
C LEU A 159 -9.86 1.16 -3.20
N LYS A 160 -9.24 0.17 -2.55
CA LYS A 160 -9.70 -1.23 -2.60
C LYS A 160 -11.03 -1.41 -1.90
N PHE A 161 -11.23 -0.75 -0.76
CA PHE A 161 -12.51 -0.73 -0.06
C PHE A 161 -13.63 -0.17 -0.95
N GLU A 162 -13.41 1.00 -1.55
CA GLU A 162 -14.38 1.64 -2.45
C GLU A 162 -14.67 0.78 -3.70
N ALA A 163 -13.64 0.15 -4.27
CA ALA A 163 -13.80 -0.75 -5.41
C ALA A 163 -14.66 -1.98 -5.06
N LEU A 164 -14.42 -2.60 -3.90
CA LEU A 164 -15.20 -3.73 -3.39
C LEU A 164 -16.66 -3.34 -3.10
N GLN A 165 -16.86 -2.22 -2.39
CA GLN A 165 -18.20 -1.72 -2.06
C GLN A 165 -18.99 -1.37 -3.32
N SER A 166 -18.37 -0.67 -4.26
CA SER A 166 -18.98 -0.33 -5.55
C SER A 166 -19.36 -1.57 -6.34
N HIS A 167 -18.55 -2.63 -6.28
CA HIS A 167 -18.84 -3.89 -6.96
C HIS A 167 -20.04 -4.62 -6.36
N ILE A 168 -20.14 -4.70 -5.03
CA ILE A 168 -21.32 -5.26 -4.36
C ILE A 168 -22.57 -4.43 -4.69
N ALA A 169 -22.48 -3.10 -4.62
CA ALA A 169 -23.61 -2.24 -4.95
C ALA A 169 -24.09 -2.47 -6.40
N ALA A 170 -23.16 -2.56 -7.35
CA ALA A 170 -23.47 -2.87 -8.75
C ALA A 170 -24.15 -4.25 -8.90
N GLN A 171 -23.71 -5.26 -8.14
CA GLN A 171 -24.32 -6.59 -8.14
C GLN A 171 -25.79 -6.55 -7.66
N VAL A 172 -26.06 -5.84 -6.56
CA VAL A 172 -27.42 -5.69 -6.02
C VAL A 172 -28.32 -4.92 -7.01
N ILE A 173 -27.78 -3.87 -7.63
CA ILE A 173 -28.49 -3.12 -8.68
C ILE A 173 -28.82 -4.03 -9.86
N TYR A 174 -27.88 -4.86 -10.29
CA TYR A 174 -28.09 -5.82 -11.38
C TYR A 174 -29.19 -6.84 -11.05
N ILE A 175 -29.16 -7.44 -9.85
CA ILE A 175 -30.21 -8.34 -9.36
C ILE A 175 -31.59 -7.66 -9.42
N HIS A 176 -31.67 -6.39 -9.00
CA HIS A 176 -32.90 -5.62 -9.03
C HIS A 176 -33.37 -5.33 -10.47
N ALA A 177 -32.44 -4.96 -11.37
CA ALA A 177 -32.72 -4.69 -12.77
C ALA A 177 -33.26 -5.94 -13.50
N CYS A 178 -32.69 -7.12 -13.26
CA CYS A 178 -33.19 -8.38 -13.83
C CYS A 178 -34.68 -8.62 -13.50
N ASN A 179 -35.10 -8.23 -12.29
CA ASN A 179 -36.49 -8.32 -11.88
C ASN A 179 -37.39 -7.27 -12.52
N GLN A 180 -36.92 -6.02 -12.66
CA GLN A 180 -37.68 -4.96 -13.32
C GLN A 180 -37.89 -5.22 -14.82
N ASP A 181 -36.87 -5.75 -15.48
CA ASP A 181 -36.89 -6.05 -16.91
C ASP A 181 -37.61 -7.37 -17.24
N GLY A 182 -38.12 -8.07 -16.23
CA GLY A 182 -38.85 -9.34 -16.39
C GLY A 182 -37.99 -10.52 -16.84
N LEU A 183 -36.66 -10.43 -16.69
CA LEU A 183 -35.72 -11.51 -17.06
C LEU A 183 -35.78 -12.66 -16.05
N MET A 184 -35.89 -12.33 -14.77
CA MET A 184 -35.91 -13.28 -13.64
C MET A 184 -36.76 -12.70 -12.50
N SER A 185 -37.31 -13.55 -11.63
CA SER A 185 -37.85 -13.02 -10.36
C SER A 185 -36.72 -12.55 -9.45
N ALA A 186 -36.99 -11.60 -8.55
CA ALA A 186 -36.01 -11.12 -7.57
C ALA A 186 -35.35 -12.26 -6.77
N ALA A 187 -36.14 -13.25 -6.32
CA ALA A 187 -35.64 -14.41 -5.59
C ALA A 187 -34.71 -15.28 -6.45
N GLN A 188 -35.08 -15.50 -7.72
CA GLN A 188 -34.24 -16.28 -8.63
C GLN A 188 -32.95 -15.54 -8.96
N ALA A 189 -33.01 -14.22 -9.23
CA ALA A 189 -31.85 -13.40 -9.50
C ALA A 189 -30.88 -13.38 -8.31
N ALA A 190 -31.36 -13.11 -7.09
CA ALA A 190 -30.53 -13.11 -5.89
C ALA A 190 -29.90 -14.50 -5.60
N PHE A 191 -30.62 -15.58 -5.93
CA PHE A 191 -30.12 -16.94 -5.74
C PHE A 191 -29.00 -17.30 -6.74
N THR A 192 -29.13 -16.93 -8.02
CA THR A 192 -28.19 -17.37 -9.05
C THR A 192 -27.04 -16.41 -9.30
N GLN A 193 -27.21 -15.13 -8.96
CA GLN A 193 -26.22 -14.09 -9.25
C GLN A 193 -25.24 -13.93 -8.08
N THR A 194 -24.26 -14.83 -8.00
CA THR A 194 -23.22 -14.85 -6.97
C THR A 194 -21.95 -14.10 -7.40
N LEU A 195 -21.14 -13.69 -6.42
CA LEU A 195 -19.82 -13.09 -6.62
C LEU A 195 -18.74 -14.10 -6.24
N LYS A 196 -17.90 -14.49 -7.20
CA LYS A 196 -16.83 -15.45 -6.93
C LYS A 196 -15.65 -14.82 -6.18
N SER A 197 -14.98 -15.61 -5.34
CA SER A 197 -13.79 -15.20 -4.58
C SER A 197 -12.67 -14.67 -5.47
N GLU A 198 -12.51 -15.18 -6.70
CA GLU A 198 -11.48 -14.69 -7.62
C GLU A 198 -11.68 -13.22 -7.96
N LYS A 199 -12.94 -12.75 -8.06
CA LYS A 199 -13.25 -11.35 -8.31
C LYS A 199 -12.90 -10.47 -7.10
N ILE A 200 -13.12 -10.96 -5.89
CA ILE A 200 -12.72 -10.27 -4.66
C ILE A 200 -11.19 -10.15 -4.59
N VAL A 201 -10.47 -11.23 -4.89
CA VAL A 201 -9.01 -11.25 -4.98
C VAL A 201 -8.49 -10.29 -6.05
N GLU A 202 -9.12 -10.27 -7.24
CA GLU A 202 -8.81 -9.32 -8.32
C GLU A 202 -8.90 -7.87 -7.83
N LEU A 203 -10.00 -7.50 -7.15
CA LEU A 203 -10.23 -6.16 -6.63
C LEU A 203 -9.24 -5.80 -5.51
N LEU A 204 -8.95 -6.72 -4.60
CA LEU A 204 -7.94 -6.56 -3.55
C LEU A 204 -6.52 -6.42 -4.14
N SER A 205 -6.28 -6.98 -5.33
CA SER A 205 -4.98 -6.94 -6.01
C SER A 205 -4.84 -5.78 -7.00
N LEU A 206 -5.83 -4.89 -7.09
CA LEU A 206 -5.78 -3.73 -7.97
C LEU A 206 -4.54 -2.87 -7.71
N THR A 207 -3.80 -2.61 -8.78
CA THR A 207 -2.68 -1.66 -8.78
C THR A 207 -3.19 -0.29 -9.19
N ALA A 208 -2.88 0.74 -8.41
CA ALA A 208 -3.14 2.12 -8.78
C ALA A 208 -1.98 3.00 -8.33
N THR A 209 -1.65 3.99 -9.15
CA THR A 209 -0.65 5.01 -8.82
C THR A 209 -1.37 6.31 -8.47
N HIS A 210 -1.07 6.87 -7.31
CA HIS A 210 -1.38 8.26 -6.97
C HIS A 210 -0.07 9.02 -6.79
N GLU A 211 0.03 10.24 -7.33
CA GLU A 211 1.29 10.99 -7.30
C GLU A 211 1.74 11.31 -5.85
N ASP A 212 0.80 11.48 -4.94
CA ASP A 212 1.10 11.79 -3.54
C ASP A 212 1.22 10.56 -2.62
N ASP A 213 1.01 9.34 -3.13
CA ASP A 213 1.15 8.12 -2.32
C ASP A 213 2.63 7.69 -2.27
N ILE A 214 3.38 8.37 -1.39
CA ILE A 214 4.82 8.14 -1.19
C ILE A 214 5.09 6.70 -0.73
N VAL A 215 4.21 6.11 0.08
CA VAL A 215 4.37 4.73 0.58
C VAL A 215 4.31 3.73 -0.58
N TYR A 216 3.31 3.87 -1.46
CA TYR A 216 3.23 3.04 -2.65
C TYR A 216 4.41 3.25 -3.60
N LYS A 217 4.79 4.51 -3.86
CA LYS A 217 5.95 4.83 -4.70
C LYS A 217 7.24 4.25 -4.15
N MET A 218 7.45 4.32 -2.84
CA MET A 218 8.58 3.73 -2.15
C MET A 218 8.60 2.20 -2.31
N PHE A 219 7.46 1.54 -2.14
CA PHE A 219 7.34 0.09 -2.37
C PHE A 219 7.71 -0.28 -3.81
N GLN A 220 7.18 0.44 -4.80
CA GLN A 220 7.50 0.22 -6.22
C GLN A 220 8.99 0.45 -6.51
N ALA A 221 9.58 1.50 -5.96
CA ALA A 221 11.00 1.78 -6.08
C ALA A 221 11.83 0.64 -5.47
N ARG A 222 11.46 0.12 -4.30
CA ARG A 222 12.16 -1.00 -3.63
C ARG A 222 12.11 -2.27 -4.46
N MET A 223 10.94 -2.60 -5.01
CA MET A 223 10.80 -3.73 -5.92
C MET A 223 11.66 -3.54 -7.17
N ALA A 224 11.64 -2.36 -7.79
CA ALA A 224 12.43 -2.06 -8.97
C ALA A 224 13.94 -2.22 -8.70
N VAL A 225 14.44 -1.62 -7.61
CA VAL A 225 15.85 -1.74 -7.19
C VAL A 225 16.22 -3.21 -6.97
N CYS A 226 15.46 -3.93 -6.14
CA CYS A 226 15.78 -5.31 -5.80
C CYS A 226 15.75 -6.23 -7.03
N LYS A 227 14.73 -6.07 -7.89
CA LYS A 227 14.59 -6.87 -9.12
C LYS A 227 15.76 -6.61 -10.09
N SER A 228 16.08 -5.35 -10.36
CA SER A 228 17.16 -4.98 -11.28
C SER A 228 18.52 -5.40 -10.74
N LEU A 229 18.79 -5.20 -9.45
CA LEU A 229 20.06 -5.57 -8.82
C LEU A 229 20.26 -7.10 -8.81
N TYR A 230 19.22 -7.86 -8.47
CA TYR A 230 19.24 -9.33 -8.57
C TYR A 230 19.49 -9.80 -10.01
N GLY A 231 18.78 -9.21 -10.98
CA GLY A 231 18.98 -9.48 -12.40
C GLY A 231 20.42 -9.22 -12.84
N TYR A 232 20.99 -8.08 -12.46
CA TYR A 232 22.35 -7.70 -12.82
C TYR A 232 23.39 -8.63 -12.19
N THR A 233 23.24 -8.95 -10.90
CA THR A 233 24.15 -9.87 -10.19
C THR A 233 24.23 -11.23 -10.88
N ASN A 234 23.09 -11.79 -11.32
CA ASN A 234 23.05 -13.04 -12.08
C ASN A 234 23.78 -12.95 -13.44
N THR A 235 23.82 -11.78 -14.07
CA THR A 235 24.62 -11.60 -15.30
C THR A 235 26.11 -11.56 -14.99
N MET A 236 26.50 -10.96 -13.86
CA MET A 236 27.90 -10.86 -13.43
C MET A 236 28.49 -12.21 -13.02
N GLU A 237 27.70 -13.16 -12.50
CA GLU A 237 28.17 -14.51 -12.17
C GLU A 237 28.86 -15.24 -13.34
N LYS A 238 28.58 -14.82 -14.58
CA LYS A 238 29.16 -15.39 -15.79
C LYS A 238 30.50 -14.78 -16.19
N THR A 239 30.83 -13.59 -15.70
CA THR A 239 31.92 -12.75 -16.26
C THR A 239 32.83 -12.11 -15.22
N ALA A 240 32.38 -11.96 -13.97
CA ALA A 240 33.09 -11.22 -12.92
C ALA A 240 33.84 -12.14 -11.94
N ASP A 241 34.78 -11.54 -11.19
CA ASP A 241 35.48 -12.23 -10.11
C ASP A 241 34.55 -12.52 -8.92
N ARG A 242 34.76 -13.67 -8.26
CA ARG A 242 33.93 -14.13 -7.13
C ARG A 242 33.88 -13.14 -5.97
N THR A 243 34.98 -12.46 -5.69
CA THR A 243 35.04 -11.48 -4.58
C THR A 243 34.15 -10.28 -4.86
N VAL A 244 34.07 -9.84 -6.12
CA VAL A 244 33.22 -8.72 -6.54
C VAL A 244 31.75 -9.12 -6.56
N ILE A 245 31.43 -10.34 -7.02
CA ILE A 245 30.07 -10.88 -6.96
C ILE A 245 29.59 -10.92 -5.50
N GLN A 246 30.41 -11.41 -4.57
CA GLN A 246 30.06 -11.45 -3.15
C GLN A 246 29.85 -10.04 -2.58
N LYS A 247 30.68 -9.07 -2.96
CA LYS A 247 30.51 -7.66 -2.55
C LYS A 247 29.15 -7.10 -3.00
N VAL A 248 28.76 -7.30 -4.26
CA VAL A 248 27.47 -6.83 -4.79
C VAL A 248 26.29 -7.59 -4.16
N ALA A 249 26.42 -8.90 -3.95
CA ALA A 249 25.42 -9.69 -3.24
C ALA A 249 25.20 -9.21 -1.80
N ASN A 250 26.28 -8.86 -1.08
CA ASN A 250 26.14 -8.28 0.27
C ASN A 250 25.40 -6.94 0.24
N VAL A 251 25.61 -6.11 -0.79
CA VAL A 251 24.87 -4.86 -0.98
C VAL A 251 23.39 -5.11 -1.27
N TYR A 252 23.08 -6.13 -2.07
CA TYR A 252 21.70 -6.55 -2.30
C TYR A 252 20.99 -6.88 -0.98
N ASP A 253 21.62 -7.71 -0.14
CA ASP A 253 21.08 -8.10 1.16
C ASP A 253 20.90 -6.89 2.07
N GLN A 254 21.89 -5.98 2.13
CA GLN A 254 21.78 -4.72 2.85
C GLN A 254 20.58 -3.89 2.40
N ILE A 255 20.40 -3.68 1.08
CA ILE A 255 19.29 -2.88 0.52
C ILE A 255 17.94 -3.52 0.83
N LYS A 256 17.84 -4.84 0.75
CA LYS A 256 16.63 -5.60 1.06
C LYS A 256 16.20 -5.38 2.52
N GLU A 257 17.15 -5.27 3.43
CA GLU A 257 16.92 -5.09 4.86
C GLU A 257 16.86 -3.61 5.30
N LEU A 258 17.07 -2.64 4.40
CA LEU A 258 16.99 -1.22 4.75
C LEU A 258 15.59 -0.85 5.24
N GLY A 259 15.52 -0.17 6.38
CA GLY A 259 14.30 0.52 6.81
C GLY A 259 13.85 1.59 5.83
N ASP A 260 12.66 2.14 6.05
CA ASP A 260 12.01 3.04 5.09
C ASP A 260 12.78 4.35 4.87
N THR A 261 13.17 5.06 5.92
CA THR A 261 13.91 6.33 5.77
C THR A 261 15.26 6.16 5.04
N PRO A 262 16.13 5.20 5.41
CA PRO A 262 17.36 4.94 4.66
C PRO A 262 17.10 4.50 3.22
N PHE A 263 16.03 3.73 2.97
CA PHE A 263 15.68 3.33 1.62
C PHE A 263 15.19 4.51 0.77
N ILE A 264 14.41 5.44 1.34
CA ILE A 264 13.99 6.67 0.66
C ILE A 264 15.21 7.47 0.21
N TRP A 265 16.24 7.56 1.04
CA TRP A 265 17.49 8.24 0.66
C TRP A 265 18.20 7.57 -0.50
N LEU A 266 18.30 6.23 -0.49
CA LEU A 266 18.85 5.47 -1.60
C LEU A 266 18.03 5.67 -2.88
N TRP A 267 16.70 5.55 -2.79
CA TRP A 267 15.80 5.75 -3.92
C TRP A 267 15.99 7.13 -4.54
N LYS A 268 16.02 8.18 -3.71
CA LYS A 268 16.23 9.55 -4.15
C LYS A 268 17.61 9.75 -4.79
N SER A 269 18.67 9.14 -4.25
CA SER A 269 20.01 9.25 -4.83
C SER A 269 20.16 8.50 -6.16
N LEU A 270 19.37 7.45 -6.39
CA LEU A 270 19.27 6.79 -7.70
C LEU A 270 18.53 7.65 -8.74
N CYS A 271 17.77 8.63 -8.28
CA CYS A 271 16.94 9.50 -9.11
C CYS A 271 17.43 10.97 -9.12
N PHE A 272 18.66 11.26 -8.69
CA PHE A 272 19.20 12.63 -8.74
C PHE A 272 19.09 13.24 -10.14
N GLY A 273 18.57 14.47 -10.23
CA GLY A 273 18.36 15.17 -11.49
C GLY A 273 17.20 14.61 -12.33
N SER A 274 16.35 13.76 -11.77
CA SER A 274 15.12 13.26 -12.42
C SER A 274 13.88 13.99 -11.91
N SER A 275 12.92 14.23 -12.80
CA SER A 275 11.61 14.82 -12.45
C SER A 275 10.56 13.80 -12.02
N THR A 276 10.75 12.50 -12.26
CA THR A 276 9.69 11.49 -12.11
C THR A 276 9.82 10.60 -10.86
N MET A 277 10.95 10.66 -10.15
CA MET A 277 11.31 9.74 -9.05
C MET A 277 11.12 8.26 -9.39
N VAL A 278 11.15 7.90 -10.68
CA VAL A 278 11.05 6.51 -11.13
C VAL A 278 12.45 5.92 -11.22
N VAL A 279 12.65 4.78 -10.56
CA VAL A 279 13.90 4.01 -10.68
C VAL A 279 13.89 3.23 -11.99
N SER A 280 14.86 3.52 -12.86
CA SER A 280 15.07 2.74 -14.09
C SER A 280 16.06 1.60 -13.86
N GLU A 281 15.99 0.53 -14.67
CA GLU A 281 16.99 -0.55 -14.61
C GLU A 281 18.42 -0.01 -14.82
N ASN A 282 18.58 0.93 -15.76
CA ASN A 282 19.86 1.57 -16.04
C ASN A 282 20.40 2.35 -14.82
N SER A 283 19.52 3.03 -14.08
CA SER A 283 19.94 3.74 -12.86
C SER A 283 20.49 2.77 -11.81
N VAL A 284 19.89 1.58 -11.69
CA VAL A 284 20.39 0.54 -10.78
C VAL A 284 21.71 -0.04 -11.29
N TYR A 285 21.86 -0.27 -12.60
CA TYR A 285 23.11 -0.77 -13.17
C TYR A 285 24.25 0.25 -13.01
N ASP A 286 24.00 1.52 -13.32
CA ASP A 286 24.95 2.62 -13.13
C ASP A 286 25.41 2.69 -11.65
N TYR A 287 24.48 2.54 -10.69
CA TYR A 287 24.80 2.48 -9.26
C TYR A 287 25.64 1.24 -8.89
N VAL A 288 25.30 0.06 -9.39
CA VAL A 288 26.06 -1.17 -9.11
C VAL A 288 27.45 -1.11 -9.73
N ASP A 289 27.61 -0.50 -10.91
CA ASP A 289 28.90 -0.31 -11.55
C ASP A 289 29.84 0.58 -10.72
N VAL A 290 29.30 1.59 -10.02
CA VAL A 290 30.09 2.36 -9.04
C VAL A 290 30.62 1.45 -7.92
N ILE A 291 29.77 0.58 -7.39
CA ILE A 291 30.15 -0.36 -6.33
C ILE A 291 31.14 -1.39 -6.85
N TYR A 292 30.94 -1.86 -8.08
CA TYR A 292 31.80 -2.82 -8.75
C TYR A 292 33.25 -2.33 -8.81
N ASP A 293 33.46 -1.09 -9.28
CA ASP A 293 34.79 -0.52 -9.55
C ASP A 293 35.58 -0.08 -8.31
N ILE A 294 34.94 0.06 -7.15
CA ILE A 294 35.59 0.44 -5.89
C ILE A 294 35.99 -0.83 -5.14
N ASP A 295 37.29 -0.99 -4.82
CA ASP A 295 37.81 -2.24 -4.25
C ASP A 295 37.24 -2.54 -2.86
N LYS A 296 37.12 -1.52 -2.01
CA LYS A 296 36.54 -1.66 -0.66
C LYS A 296 35.04 -1.98 -0.74
N ALA A 297 34.53 -2.75 0.21
CA ALA A 297 33.09 -2.97 0.35
C ALA A 297 32.43 -1.73 0.99
N PRO A 298 31.21 -1.34 0.57
CA PRO A 298 30.51 -0.23 1.18
C PRO A 298 30.05 -0.59 2.60
N LEU A 299 30.00 0.43 3.44
CA LEU A 299 29.43 0.40 4.78
C LEU A 299 27.91 0.52 4.69
N SER A 300 27.19 -0.11 5.62
CA SER A 300 25.74 0.02 5.77
C SER A 300 25.37 -0.05 7.25
N GLU A 301 25.17 1.11 7.86
CA GLU A 301 24.86 1.29 9.29
C GLU A 301 23.46 1.91 9.42
N GLN A 302 22.44 1.21 8.93
CA GLN A 302 21.08 1.78 8.73
C GLN A 302 21.09 3.05 7.86
N LYS A 303 22.00 3.10 6.89
CA LYS A 303 22.12 4.15 5.88
C LYS A 303 22.16 3.50 4.49
N PRO A 304 21.85 4.23 3.41
CA PRO A 304 22.21 3.79 2.06
C PRO A 304 23.67 3.31 2.03
N PRO A 305 24.00 2.23 1.28
CA PRO A 305 25.37 1.77 1.16
C PRO A 305 26.29 2.92 0.76
N TYR A 306 27.34 3.15 1.55
CA TYR A 306 28.20 4.33 1.43
C TYR A 306 29.67 3.98 1.70
N TYR A 307 30.58 4.90 1.40
CA TYR A 307 31.99 4.77 1.76
C TYR A 307 32.45 5.92 2.65
N ARG A 308 33.51 5.66 3.41
CA ARG A 308 34.15 6.66 4.27
C ARG A 308 35.66 6.61 4.07
N CYS A 309 36.28 7.75 3.80
CA CYS A 309 37.74 7.84 3.69
C CYS A 309 38.40 8.00 5.07
N SER A 310 39.72 7.91 5.12
CA SER A 310 40.52 8.09 6.35
C SER A 310 40.38 9.49 6.97
N ALA A 311 40.13 10.53 6.17
CA ALA A 311 39.83 11.88 6.66
C ALA A 311 38.43 12.02 7.29
N GLY A 312 37.59 11.00 7.14
CA GLY A 312 36.25 10.94 7.74
C GLY A 312 35.12 11.40 6.83
N ASP A 313 35.41 11.85 5.61
CA ASP A 313 34.40 12.29 4.63
C ASP A 313 33.55 11.12 4.14
N PHE A 314 32.27 11.40 3.87
CA PHE A 314 31.28 10.43 3.43
C PHE A 314 31.08 10.51 1.91
N TYR A 315 31.06 9.34 1.28
CA TYR A 315 30.93 9.16 -0.16
C TYR A 315 29.71 8.30 -0.46
N LEU A 316 28.81 8.80 -1.31
CA LEU A 316 27.59 8.11 -1.69
C LEU A 316 27.70 7.60 -3.14
N PRO A 317 27.59 6.28 -3.39
CA PRO A 317 27.39 5.75 -4.73
C PRO A 317 26.06 6.23 -5.30
N THR A 318 26.06 6.66 -6.57
CA THR A 318 24.87 7.19 -7.23
C THR A 318 24.73 6.67 -8.65
N ALA A 319 23.57 6.89 -9.25
CA ALA A 319 23.30 6.60 -10.66
C ALA A 319 23.63 7.78 -11.60
N ILE A 320 24.38 8.79 -11.11
CA ILE A 320 24.61 10.02 -11.86
C ILE A 320 25.43 9.73 -13.14
N SER A 321 24.91 10.21 -14.27
CA SER A 321 25.58 10.11 -15.57
C SER A 321 25.55 11.46 -16.30
N ALA A 322 26.60 12.26 -16.10
CA ALA A 322 26.85 13.55 -16.73
C ALA A 322 28.25 13.56 -17.39
N ASP A 323 28.37 12.86 -18.51
CA ASP A 323 29.64 12.55 -19.19
C ASP A 323 30.30 13.72 -19.96
N ASN A 324 29.67 14.90 -20.01
CA ASN A 324 30.24 16.08 -20.66
C ASN A 324 29.63 17.36 -20.07
N ALA A 325 30.30 18.50 -20.30
CA ALA A 325 29.90 19.80 -19.75
C ALA A 325 28.42 20.17 -20.02
N ARG A 326 27.88 19.86 -21.21
CA ARG A 326 26.46 20.14 -21.51
C ARG A 326 25.53 19.33 -20.62
N ARG A 327 25.85 18.05 -20.37
CA ARG A 327 25.08 17.20 -19.46
C ARG A 327 25.31 17.57 -17.99
N GLU A 328 26.50 18.01 -17.61
CA GLU A 328 26.79 18.53 -16.27
C GLU A 328 25.93 19.76 -15.96
N HIS A 329 25.84 20.73 -16.89
CA HIS A 329 24.96 21.90 -16.73
C HIS A 329 23.49 21.49 -16.61
N ARG A 330 23.02 20.59 -17.48
CA ARG A 330 21.63 20.14 -17.44
C ARG A 330 21.30 19.42 -16.14
N PHE A 331 22.17 18.50 -15.71
CA PHE A 331 22.03 17.80 -14.45
C PHE A 331 22.00 18.77 -13.26
N ALA A 332 22.86 19.79 -13.27
CA ALA A 332 22.90 20.80 -12.20
C ALA A 332 21.60 21.61 -12.12
N GLU A 333 21.03 22.04 -13.26
CA GLU A 333 19.70 22.66 -13.31
C GLU A 333 18.62 21.74 -12.76
N ASP A 334 18.55 20.50 -13.26
CA ASP A 334 17.53 19.54 -12.84
C ASP A 334 17.65 19.20 -11.34
N LEU A 335 18.87 19.05 -10.81
CA LEU A 335 19.11 18.79 -9.39
C LEU A 335 18.71 19.99 -8.51
N ILE A 336 19.04 21.22 -8.90
CA ILE A 336 18.69 22.41 -8.11
C ILE A 336 17.17 22.59 -8.07
N GLU A 337 16.47 22.39 -9.19
CA GLU A 337 14.99 22.41 -9.20
C GLU A 337 14.40 21.27 -8.35
N GLN A 338 15.00 20.08 -8.39
CA GLN A 338 14.60 18.96 -7.53
C GLN A 338 14.79 19.29 -6.03
N LEU A 339 15.92 19.92 -5.66
CA LEU A 339 16.20 20.35 -4.29
C LEU A 339 15.19 21.41 -3.82
N LYS A 340 14.61 22.21 -4.72
CA LYS A 340 13.56 23.19 -4.38
C LYS A 340 12.27 22.49 -3.93
N SER A 341 11.84 21.44 -4.61
CA SER A 341 10.61 20.71 -4.31
C SER A 341 10.75 19.64 -3.22
N ASP A 342 11.96 19.17 -2.94
CA ASP A 342 12.20 18.05 -2.02
C ASP A 342 13.29 18.36 -0.97
N PRO A 343 12.89 18.75 0.26
CA PRO A 343 13.83 19.08 1.33
C PRO A 343 14.74 17.93 1.78
N GLU A 344 14.33 16.67 1.65
CA GLU A 344 15.14 15.53 2.13
C GLU A 344 16.40 15.33 1.28
N LEU A 345 16.38 15.75 0.01
CA LEU A 345 17.58 15.73 -0.83
C LEU A 345 18.68 16.64 -0.28
N ILE A 346 18.32 17.74 0.38
CA ILE A 346 19.28 18.63 1.03
C ILE A 346 19.98 17.89 2.16
N ASP A 347 19.23 17.13 2.97
CA ASP A 347 19.81 16.34 4.07
C ASP A 347 20.76 15.24 3.54
N ILE A 348 20.44 14.62 2.39
CA ILE A 348 21.36 13.68 1.72
C ILE A 348 22.67 14.40 1.34
N LEU A 349 22.61 15.57 0.69
CA LEU A 349 23.80 16.30 0.27
C LEU A 349 24.61 16.88 1.45
N VAL A 350 23.94 17.20 2.56
CA VAL A 350 24.58 17.61 3.82
C VAL A 350 25.37 16.48 4.45
N GLU A 351 24.86 15.25 4.38
CA GLU A 351 25.49 14.06 4.92
C GLU A 351 26.63 13.57 4.01
N TYR A 352 26.38 13.48 2.71
CA TYR A 352 27.30 12.92 1.72
C TYR A 352 27.88 14.03 0.83
N GLN A 353 29.05 14.53 1.24
CA GLN A 353 29.77 15.60 0.56
C GLN A 353 30.31 15.17 -0.81
N TRP A 354 30.51 13.87 -1.00
CA TRP A 354 31.06 13.31 -2.23
C TRP A 354 30.06 12.34 -2.84
N LEU A 355 29.55 12.68 -4.02
CA LEU A 355 28.68 11.82 -4.81
C LEU A 355 29.52 11.12 -5.87
N ILE A 356 29.57 9.80 -5.82
CA ILE A 356 30.31 9.01 -6.81
C ILE A 356 29.36 8.74 -7.97
N ALA A 357 29.65 9.33 -9.13
CA ALA A 357 28.88 9.17 -10.34
C ALA A 357 29.34 7.94 -11.13
N ALA A 358 28.41 7.29 -11.81
CA ALA A 358 28.73 6.23 -12.76
C ALA A 358 29.55 6.79 -13.94
N ARG A 359 29.19 7.99 -14.40
CA ARG A 359 29.88 8.70 -15.50
C ARG A 359 29.86 10.20 -15.27
N ALA A 360 30.97 10.79 -14.83
CA ALA A 360 31.12 12.24 -14.76
C ALA A 360 32.59 12.64 -14.63
N ASN A 361 32.90 13.90 -14.95
CA ASN A 361 34.10 14.55 -14.44
C ASN A 361 33.85 15.08 -13.02
N ILE A 362 34.90 15.59 -12.37
CA ILE A 362 34.74 16.26 -11.07
C ILE A 362 34.07 17.62 -11.26
N PHE A 363 32.96 17.88 -10.57
CA PHE A 363 32.32 19.20 -10.55
C PHE A 363 31.46 19.43 -9.31
N SER A 364 31.21 20.70 -8.96
CA SER A 364 30.16 21.09 -8.00
C SER A 364 28.86 21.37 -8.77
N PRO A 365 27.73 20.75 -8.39
CA PRO A 365 26.43 21.05 -8.99
C PRO A 365 26.06 22.53 -8.86
N ALA A 366 26.28 23.14 -7.69
CA ALA A 366 25.94 24.54 -7.45
C ALA A 366 26.76 25.49 -8.35
N GLU A 367 28.07 25.25 -8.49
CA GLU A 367 28.92 26.05 -9.39
C GLU A 367 28.52 25.87 -10.86
N ARG A 368 28.21 24.64 -11.28
CA ARG A 368 27.74 24.36 -12.64
C ARG A 368 26.40 25.01 -12.95
N PHE A 369 25.49 25.06 -11.98
CA PHE A 369 24.21 25.75 -12.10
C PHE A 369 24.39 27.26 -12.24
N CYS A 370 25.21 27.87 -11.38
CA CYS A 370 25.52 29.31 -11.43
C CYS A 370 26.16 29.68 -12.78
N ALA A 371 27.09 28.85 -13.28
CA ALA A 371 27.71 29.07 -14.58
C ALA A 371 26.72 28.94 -15.76
N ALA A 372 25.73 28.04 -15.67
CA ALA A 372 24.72 27.86 -16.72
C ALA A 372 23.70 29.01 -16.76
N THR A 373 23.27 29.48 -15.59
CA THR A 373 22.18 30.45 -15.45
C THR A 373 22.65 31.90 -15.35
N GLY A 374 23.92 32.13 -15.01
CA GLY A 374 24.47 33.44 -14.67
C GLY A 374 24.06 33.94 -13.28
N ALA A 375 23.36 33.13 -12.48
CA ALA A 375 23.01 33.47 -11.10
C ALA A 375 24.25 33.45 -10.20
N SER A 376 24.28 34.31 -9.18
CA SER A 376 25.28 34.20 -8.11
C SER A 376 24.86 33.12 -7.11
N ARG A 377 25.85 32.46 -6.48
CA ARG A 377 25.59 31.44 -5.46
C ARG A 377 24.73 31.98 -4.32
N ASP A 378 25.07 33.17 -3.81
CA ASP A 378 24.30 33.83 -2.74
C ASP A 378 22.83 34.03 -3.11
N ALA A 379 22.54 34.41 -4.36
CA ALA A 379 21.17 34.61 -4.81
C ALA A 379 20.37 33.28 -4.82
N VAL A 380 21.00 32.17 -5.19
CA VAL A 380 20.36 30.85 -5.16
C VAL A 380 20.17 30.39 -3.72
N GLU A 381 21.16 30.55 -2.84
CA GLU A 381 21.02 30.19 -1.41
C GLU A 381 19.94 31.03 -0.71
N ASP A 382 19.82 32.32 -1.05
CA ASP A 382 18.77 33.20 -0.56
C ASP A 382 17.38 32.76 -1.05
N GLU A 383 17.24 32.29 -2.30
CA GLU A 383 15.98 31.72 -2.82
C GLU A 383 15.52 30.55 -1.95
N PHE A 384 16.40 29.60 -1.63
CA PHE A 384 16.07 28.48 -0.77
C PHE A 384 15.74 28.93 0.66
N SER A 385 16.43 29.94 1.18
CA SER A 385 16.18 30.50 2.52
C SER A 385 14.77 31.13 2.60
N LEU A 386 14.33 31.81 1.53
CA LEU A 386 12.97 32.37 1.42
C LEU A 386 11.88 31.29 1.40
N MET A 387 12.22 30.06 0.95
CA MET A 387 11.33 28.89 1.04
C MET A 387 11.30 28.26 2.44
N GLY A 388 11.89 28.90 3.45
CA GLY A 388 11.89 28.43 4.83
C GLY A 388 12.92 27.35 5.13
N LYS A 389 13.91 27.15 4.26
CA LYS A 389 14.98 26.15 4.45
C LYS A 389 16.17 26.76 5.20
N ASP A 390 16.86 25.94 6.00
CA ASP A 390 18.01 26.37 6.80
C ASP A 390 19.21 26.73 5.91
N ARG A 391 19.62 28.00 5.94
CA ARG A 391 20.75 28.52 5.14
C ARG A 391 22.03 27.74 5.33
N ASN A 392 22.39 27.36 6.56
CA ASN A 392 23.62 26.61 6.83
C ASN A 392 23.58 25.22 6.20
N LYS A 393 22.41 24.56 6.23
CA LYS A 393 22.23 23.28 5.54
C LYS A 393 22.34 23.43 4.03
N ILE A 394 21.76 24.48 3.46
CA ILE A 394 21.84 24.76 2.02
C ILE A 394 23.28 24.99 1.59
N THR A 395 24.02 25.86 2.29
CA THR A 395 25.42 26.15 1.98
C THR A 395 26.25 24.85 2.02
N LYS A 396 26.06 24.01 3.05
CA LYS A 396 26.75 22.73 3.15
C LYS A 396 26.35 21.73 2.05
N ALA A 397 25.07 21.67 1.67
CA ALA A 397 24.62 20.85 0.55
C ALA A 397 25.22 21.32 -0.79
N PHE A 398 25.37 22.63 -0.98
CA PHE A 398 25.93 23.21 -2.20
C PHE A 398 27.46 23.06 -2.29
N ASP A 399 28.11 22.64 -1.20
CA ASP A 399 29.52 22.24 -1.19
C ASP A 399 29.74 20.80 -1.64
N ALA A 400 28.66 20.02 -1.84
CA ALA A 400 28.76 18.67 -2.35
C ALA A 400 29.40 18.64 -3.74
N LYS A 401 30.21 17.60 -4.00
CA LYS A 401 30.95 17.40 -5.24
C LYS A 401 30.59 16.07 -5.86
N ILE A 402 30.46 16.08 -7.18
CA ILE A 402 30.37 14.86 -7.98
C ILE A 402 31.78 14.49 -8.41
N ILE A 403 32.12 13.21 -8.29
CA ILE A 403 33.41 12.65 -8.70
C ILE A 403 33.21 11.39 -9.53
N SER A 404 34.21 11.05 -10.34
CA SER A 404 34.23 9.81 -11.10
C SER A 404 34.56 8.60 -10.22
N LYS A 405 34.30 7.40 -10.74
CA LYS A 405 34.66 6.13 -10.09
C LYS A 405 36.17 6.01 -9.89
N GLU A 406 36.95 6.48 -10.86
CA GLU A 406 38.41 6.45 -10.81
C GLU A 406 38.97 7.35 -9.70
N GLU A 407 38.44 8.56 -9.57
CA GLU A 407 38.82 9.49 -8.49
C GLU A 407 38.41 8.94 -7.13
N ALA A 408 37.20 8.39 -7.03
CA ALA A 408 36.72 7.74 -5.80
C ALA A 408 37.62 6.58 -5.41
N ARG A 409 38.05 5.74 -6.37
CA ARG A 409 38.95 4.61 -6.12
C ARG A 409 40.29 5.08 -5.55
N VAL A 410 40.85 6.18 -6.05
CA VAL A 410 42.10 6.75 -5.50
C VAL A 410 41.86 7.23 -4.06
N LYS A 411 40.85 8.08 -3.83
CA LYS A 411 40.56 8.68 -2.52
C LYS A 411 40.15 7.68 -1.44
N LEU A 412 39.52 6.58 -1.83
CA LEU A 412 39.00 5.58 -0.90
C LEU A 412 39.98 4.46 -0.65
N ASN A 413 41.00 4.24 -1.49
CA ASN A 413 41.99 3.18 -1.29
C ASN A 413 43.24 3.62 -0.52
N ASP A 414 43.45 4.93 -0.35
CA ASP A 414 44.33 5.50 0.68
C ASP A 414 43.77 5.26 2.10
#